data_AF-A0A4U0PYW8-F1
#
_entry.id   AF-A0A4U0PYW8-F1
#
_cell.length_a   1.000
_cell.length_b   1.000
_cell.length_c   1.000
_cell.angle_alpha   90.00
_cell.angle_beta   90.00
_cell.angle_gamma   90.00
#
_symmetry.space_group_name_H-M   'P 1'
#
loop_
_entity.id
_entity.type
_entity.pdbx_description
1 polymer ?
#
loop_
_entity_poly.entity_id
_entity_poly.type
_entity_poly.pdbx_seq_one_letter_code
_entity_poly.pdbx_strand_id
1 'polypeptide(L)'
;MRIDQSSSLFIELRNRELRTFSEILRLASERLYAVPATPLHGSPHRRQAGLVANDLIDVEVMLGSLAEALGVRIQVFHTNESRNHSLPQLESTP
;
A
#
# COMPACT_ATOMS: atom_id res chain seq x y z
N MET A 1 5.85 29.70 -4.27
CA MET A 1 6.36 29.09 -5.52
C MET A 1 6.66 27.64 -5.21
N ARG A 2 5.88 26.70 -5.78
CA ARG A 2 6.02 25.26 -5.56
C ARG A 2 6.61 24.68 -6.85
N ILE A 3 7.74 24.00 -6.74
CA ILE A 3 8.40 23.35 -7.86
C ILE A 3 8.02 21.88 -7.78
N ASP A 4 7.11 21.42 -8.64
CA ASP A 4 6.80 19.99 -8.81
C ASP A 4 7.76 19.42 -9.85
N GLN A 5 8.70 18.58 -9.42
CA GLN A 5 9.61 17.87 -10.29
C GLN A 5 8.93 16.58 -10.75
N SER A 6 8.33 16.59 -11.95
CA SER A 6 7.76 15.39 -12.56
C SER A 6 8.83 14.70 -13.42
N SER A 7 9.31 13.54 -12.98
CA SER A 7 10.10 12.64 -13.81
C SER A 7 9.17 11.59 -14.42
N SER A 8 8.82 11.75 -15.70
CA SER A 8 8.01 10.77 -16.42
C SER A 8 8.89 9.75 -17.14
N LEU A 9 8.63 8.46 -16.91
CA LEU A 9 9.23 7.34 -17.66
C LEU A 9 8.12 6.65 -18.44
N PHE A 10 8.26 6.59 -19.77
CA PHE A 10 7.37 5.80 -20.63
C PHE A 10 7.99 4.42 -20.86
N ILE A 11 7.27 3.37 -20.46
CA ILE A 11 7.63 1.98 -20.74
C ILE A 11 6.49 1.38 -21.56
N GLU A 12 6.81 0.93 -22.78
CA GLU A 12 5.89 0.13 -23.57
C GLU A 12 6.00 -1.34 -23.14
N LEU A 13 4.91 -1.90 -22.62
CA LEU A 13 4.82 -3.31 -22.26
C LEU A 13 4.05 -4.06 -23.35
N ARG A 14 4.60 -5.15 -23.86
CA ARG A 14 3.85 -6.04 -24.77
C ARG A 14 3.15 -7.12 -23.96
N ASN A 15 2.32 -7.92 -24.63
CA ASN A 15 1.47 -8.93 -23.99
C ASN A 15 2.24 -9.93 -23.10
N ARG A 16 3.52 -10.21 -23.41
CA ARG A 16 4.34 -11.10 -22.58
C ARG A 16 4.77 -10.40 -21.31
N GLU A 17 5.28 -9.19 -21.42
CA GLU A 17 5.73 -8.37 -20.30
C GLU A 17 4.57 -8.05 -19.37
N LEU A 18 3.39 -7.70 -19.92
CA LEU A 18 2.17 -7.50 -19.14
C LEU A 18 1.86 -8.73 -18.28
N ARG A 19 1.86 -9.94 -18.86
CA ARG A 19 1.65 -11.19 -18.10
C ARG A 19 2.72 -11.41 -17.03
N THR A 20 3.98 -11.14 -17.35
CA THR A 20 5.07 -11.26 -16.37
C THR A 20 4.89 -10.28 -15.22
N PHE A 21 4.52 -9.04 -15.50
CA PHE A 21 4.23 -8.04 -14.47
C PHE A 21 3.02 -8.43 -13.62
N SER A 22 1.96 -8.97 -14.22
CA SER A 22 0.82 -9.51 -13.48
C SER A 22 1.24 -10.60 -12.50
N GLU A 23 2.10 -11.54 -12.91
CA GLU A 23 2.62 -12.57 -12.01
C GLU A 23 3.52 -12.01 -10.91
N ILE A 24 4.38 -11.04 -11.23
CA ILE A 24 5.21 -10.34 -10.23
C ILE A 24 4.33 -9.67 -9.18
N LEU A 25 3.28 -8.96 -9.59
CA LEU A 25 2.35 -8.31 -8.67
C LEU A 25 1.61 -9.33 -7.80
N ARG A 26 1.14 -10.43 -8.39
CA ARG A 26 0.49 -11.51 -7.65
C ARG A 26 1.41 -12.07 -6.57
N LEU A 27 2.65 -12.42 -6.93
CA LEU A 27 3.64 -12.96 -6.00
C LEU A 27 4.03 -11.96 -4.90
N ALA A 28 4.19 -10.68 -5.27
CA ALA A 28 4.49 -9.62 -4.30
C ALA A 28 3.35 -9.44 -3.29
N SER A 29 2.11 -9.40 -3.77
CA SER A 29 0.91 -9.35 -2.94
C SER A 29 0.83 -10.56 -2.01
N GLU A 30 0.96 -11.77 -2.53
CA GLU A 30 0.95 -13.00 -1.74
C GLU A 30 2.04 -12.98 -0.66
N ARG A 31 3.25 -12.54 -1.01
CA ARG A 31 4.36 -12.48 -0.05
C ARG A 31 4.12 -11.47 1.06
N LEU A 32 3.58 -10.30 0.71
CA LEU A 32 3.26 -9.23 1.66
C LEU A 32 2.23 -9.73 2.69
N TYR A 33 1.12 -10.30 2.20
CA TYR A 33 0.00 -10.72 3.04
C TYR A 33 0.17 -12.11 3.68
N ALA A 34 1.19 -12.87 3.31
CA ALA A 34 1.56 -14.11 4.01
C ALA A 34 2.09 -13.86 5.44
N VAL A 35 2.53 -12.64 5.74
CA VAL A 35 3.01 -12.25 7.06
C VAL A 35 1.95 -11.38 7.72
N PRO A 36 1.51 -11.66 8.96
CA PRO A 36 0.56 -10.80 9.65
C PRO A 36 1.18 -9.43 9.93
N ALA A 37 0.36 -8.37 9.85
CA ALA A 37 0.75 -7.05 10.30
C ALA A 37 0.89 -7.02 11.83
N THR A 38 2.02 -6.51 12.32
CA THR A 38 2.28 -6.33 13.75
C THR A 38 2.29 -4.84 14.08
N PRO A 39 1.53 -4.37 15.07
CA PRO A 39 1.61 -2.98 15.51
C PRO A 39 2.99 -2.69 16.12
N LEU A 40 3.51 -1.49 15.86
CA LEU A 40 4.72 -1.00 16.51
C LEU A 40 4.36 -0.40 17.86
N HIS A 41 4.99 -0.86 18.93
CA HIS A 41 4.69 -0.38 20.28
C HIS A 41 4.94 1.14 20.39
N GLY A 42 3.97 1.88 20.93
CA GLY A 42 4.05 3.33 21.09
C GLY A 42 3.91 4.14 19.79
N SER A 43 3.45 3.52 18.70
CA SER A 43 3.31 4.16 17.39
C SER A 43 2.00 3.77 16.70
N PRO A 44 1.38 4.66 15.92
CA PRO A 44 0.21 4.30 15.09
C PRO A 44 0.58 3.41 13.89
N HIS A 45 1.87 3.14 13.68
CA HIS A 45 2.35 2.41 12.53
C HIS A 45 2.40 0.89 12.76
N ARG A 46 2.40 0.15 11.65
CA ARG A 46 2.51 -1.30 11.63
C ARG A 46 3.76 -1.73 10.86
N ARG A 47 4.19 -2.96 11.13
CA ARG A 47 5.25 -3.67 10.41
C ARG A 47 4.68 -4.93 9.78
N GLN A 48 5.05 -5.20 8.54
CA GLN A 48 4.62 -6.39 7.82
C GLN A 48 5.65 -6.78 6.76
N ALA A 49 5.94 -8.07 6.63
CA ALA A 49 6.88 -8.60 5.63
C ALA A 49 8.26 -7.90 5.56
N GLY A 50 8.74 -7.35 6.68
CA GLY A 50 10.00 -6.59 6.75
C GLY A 50 9.87 -5.10 6.45
N LEU A 51 8.72 -4.62 5.97
CA LEU A 51 8.38 -3.21 5.76
C LEU A 51 7.78 -2.59 7.01
N VAL A 52 8.01 -1.28 7.21
CA VAL A 52 7.61 -0.55 8.42
C VAL A 52 6.98 0.79 8.02
N ALA A 53 5.88 1.16 8.68
CA ALA A 53 5.28 2.49 8.59
C ALA A 53 5.06 2.95 7.13
N ASN A 54 5.70 4.05 6.71
CA ASN A 54 5.52 4.64 5.38
C ASN A 54 5.95 3.69 4.26
N ASP A 55 7.01 2.92 4.43
CA ASP A 55 7.47 1.97 3.40
C ASP A 55 6.40 0.92 3.11
N LEU A 56 5.68 0.47 4.16
CA LEU A 56 4.58 -0.46 3.98
C LEU A 56 3.40 0.19 3.26
N ILE A 57 3.05 1.42 3.63
CA ILE A 57 1.97 2.19 2.98
C ILE A 57 2.29 2.41 1.51
N ASP A 58 3.51 2.86 1.19
CA ASP A 58 3.94 3.16 -0.17
C ASP A 58 3.92 1.90 -1.04
N VAL A 59 4.36 0.76 -0.51
CA VAL A 59 4.30 -0.53 -1.21
C VAL A 59 2.85 -0.98 -1.41
N GLU A 60 1.98 -0.89 -0.40
CA GLU A 60 0.56 -1.25 -0.53
C GLU A 60 -0.15 -0.39 -1.58
N VAL A 61 0.09 0.93 -1.57
CA VAL A 61 -0.45 1.88 -2.54
C VAL A 61 0.05 1.55 -3.94
N MET A 62 1.36 1.35 -4.11
CA MET A 62 1.95 1.07 -5.41
C MET A 62 1.46 -0.25 -5.99
N LEU A 63 1.33 -1.30 -5.17
CA LEU A 63 0.75 -2.57 -5.60
C LEU A 63 -0.70 -2.39 -6.07
N GLY A 64 -1.50 -1.61 -5.35
CA GLY A 64 -2.86 -1.27 -5.74
C GLY A 64 -2.93 -0.53 -7.08
N SER A 65 -2.15 0.55 -7.22
CA SER A 65 -2.12 1.36 -8.45
C SER A 65 -1.63 0.58 -9.67
N LEU A 66 -0.60 -0.28 -9.51
CA LEU A 66 -0.13 -1.12 -10.60
C LEU A 66 -1.13 -2.20 -11.00
N ALA A 67 -1.81 -2.81 -10.02
CA ALA A 67 -2.84 -3.81 -10.29
C ALA A 67 -4.01 -3.21 -11.08
N GLU A 68 -4.46 -2.01 -10.70
CA GLU A 68 -5.48 -1.25 -11.43
C GLU A 68 -5.03 -0.92 -12.86
N ALA A 69 -3.82 -0.38 -13.01
CA ALA A 69 -3.26 -0.01 -14.32
C ALA A 69 -3.11 -1.22 -15.27
N LEU A 70 -2.83 -2.40 -14.73
CA LEU A 70 -2.70 -3.63 -15.51
C LEU A 70 -4.02 -4.42 -15.65
N GLY A 71 -5.11 -3.97 -15.03
CA GLY A 71 -6.39 -4.69 -15.02
C GLY A 71 -6.35 -6.03 -14.28
N VAL A 72 -5.44 -6.18 -13.31
CA VAL A 72 -5.25 -7.41 -12.53
C VAL A 72 -5.97 -7.27 -11.19
N ARG A 73 -6.73 -8.28 -10.79
CA ARG A 73 -7.24 -8.36 -9.41
C ARG A 73 -6.18 -8.99 -8.52
N ILE A 74 -5.58 -8.21 -7.64
CA ILE A 74 -4.77 -8.74 -6.53
C ILE A 74 -5.59 -8.74 -5.24
N GLN A 75 -5.28 -9.67 -4.33
CA GLN A 75 -5.88 -9.66 -3.00
C GLN A 75 -5.25 -8.52 -2.19
N VAL A 76 -5.86 -7.34 -2.22
CA VAL A 76 -5.55 -6.27 -1.29
C VAL A 76 -6.38 -6.51 -0.04
N PHE A 77 -5.77 -7.01 1.02
CA PHE A 77 -6.42 -6.99 2.33
C PHE A 77 -6.30 -5.57 2.86
N HIS A 78 -7.28 -4.72 2.52
CA HIS A 78 -7.45 -3.44 3.19
C HIS A 78 -7.65 -3.71 4.68
N THR A 79 -6.59 -3.56 5.47
CA THR A 79 -6.70 -3.44 6.92
C THR A 79 -7.38 -2.09 7.17
N ASN A 80 -8.70 -2.16 7.30
CA ASN A 80 -9.63 -1.03 7.39
C ASN A 80 -9.52 -0.25 8.73
N GLU A 81 -8.38 -0.30 9.41
CA GLU A 81 -8.26 0.19 10.81
C GLU A 81 -7.67 1.60 10.92
N SER A 82 -7.16 2.21 9.85
CA SER A 82 -6.54 3.55 9.96
C SER A 82 -7.48 4.74 9.72
N ARG A 83 -8.81 4.54 9.69
CA ARG A 83 -9.79 5.65 9.58
C ARG A 83 -10.60 5.96 10.83
N ASN A 84 -10.34 5.29 11.96
CA ASN A 84 -10.95 5.62 13.25
C ASN A 84 -9.97 6.34 14.18
N HIS A 85 -9.39 7.44 13.72
CA HIS A 85 -8.99 8.52 14.64
C HIS A 85 -10.10 9.57 14.64
N SER A 86 -11.23 9.20 15.24
CA SER A 86 -12.16 10.17 15.79
C SER A 86 -11.41 10.97 16.84
N LEU A 87 -11.42 12.28 16.66
CA LEU A 87 -10.86 13.31 17.55
C LEU A 87 -11.16 13.03 19.03
N PRO A 88 -10.28 13.40 19.98
CA PRO A 88 -10.66 13.42 21.39
C PRO A 88 -11.85 14.36 21.55
N GLN A 89 -13.01 13.83 21.97
CA GLN A 89 -14.12 14.66 22.41
C GLN A 89 -13.69 15.36 23.69
N LEU A 90 -13.39 16.66 23.56
CA LEU A 90 -13.26 17.58 24.67
C LEU A 90 -14.66 17.84 25.24
N GLU A 91 -14.77 17.54 26.53
CA GLU A 91 -15.65 18.12 27.55
C GLU A 91 -17.16 18.16 27.33
N SER A 92 -17.85 17.42 28.19
CA SER A 92 -18.90 18.00 29.01
C SER A 92 -19.16 17.09 30.21
N THR A 93 -18.51 17.39 31.33
CA THR A 93 -18.92 16.89 32.65
C THR A 93 -19.99 17.86 33.18
N PRO A 94 -21.13 17.40 33.74
CA PRO A 94 -22.12 18.27 34.37
C PRO A 94 -21.61 18.91 35.65
#